data_AF-A0A945YDK4-F1
#
_entry.id   AF-A0A945YDK4-F1
#
_cell.length_a   1.000
_cell.length_b   1.000
_cell.length_c   1.000
_cell.angle_alpha   90.00
_cell.angle_beta   90.00
_cell.angle_gamma   90.00
#
_symmetry.space_group_name_H-M   'P 1'
#
loop_
_entity.id
_entity.type
_entity.pdbx_description
1 polymer ?
#
loop_
_entity_poly.entity_id
_entity_poly.type
_entity_poly.pdbx_seq_one_letter_code
_entity_poly.pdbx_strand_id
1 'polypeptide(L)'
;MTSRSLLLSLVLSASVALAASAESLTDRAIDTLLEVLEVGTPVDQIHAAEVLIPFGHSRKVWEHYYPIRFEQDDTPIMRITNWRALARVDRTPEARQIWINQIFNIATTLGLPDRVHAAESVAKLLAPPPPHVVANMEAWAAEAPDKDAAFALWCNWSRDLPASATPQIVKWLETGDGDTRLRVAYMLARLKPTDPTILAALAAAANAAEGVDLVNTIVVANAHFLNASPADMPKWRKFLEAAIATSDPLLIFHSVQGIMPYYDPSDIKDLVPLLDHPAPDARTSAAWVILAASGRK
;
A
#
# COMPACT_ATOMS: atom_id res chain seq x y z
N MET A 1 -58.97 -4.31 58.85
CA MET A 1 -59.15 -5.31 57.77
C MET A 1 -58.67 -4.65 56.47
N THR A 2 -57.95 -5.38 55.61
CA THR A 2 -57.82 -5.23 54.11
C THR A 2 -57.89 -3.81 53.48
N SER A 3 -57.11 -3.36 52.49
CA SER A 3 -56.04 -3.87 51.61
C SER A 3 -55.67 -2.67 50.69
N ARG A 4 -54.68 -2.66 49.77
CA ARG A 4 -53.70 -3.62 49.24
C ARG A 4 -52.51 -2.79 48.70
N SER A 5 -51.25 -3.14 48.98
CA SER A 5 -50.10 -2.59 48.24
C SER A 5 -49.82 -3.47 47.01
N LEU A 6 -49.58 -2.87 45.85
CA LEU A 6 -49.02 -3.53 44.66
C LEU A 6 -48.62 -2.48 43.61
N LEU A 7 -47.58 -2.80 42.82
CA LEU A 7 -46.95 -2.03 41.72
C LEU A 7 -45.81 -1.06 42.11
N LEU A 8 -44.59 -1.60 42.26
CA LEU A 8 -43.40 -1.02 41.62
C LEU A 8 -42.23 -2.04 41.58
N SER A 9 -42.21 -2.96 40.61
CA SER A 9 -41.08 -3.91 40.39
C SER A 9 -41.15 -4.60 39.02
N LEU A 10 -40.95 -3.89 37.90
CA LEU A 10 -40.44 -4.52 36.63
C LEU A 10 -40.04 -3.55 35.48
N VAL A 11 -39.16 -2.57 35.69
CA VAL A 11 -38.47 -1.88 34.55
C VAL A 11 -37.02 -1.51 34.90
N LEU A 12 -36.12 -2.50 35.01
CA LEU A 12 -34.67 -2.22 35.04
C LEU A 12 -33.79 -3.41 34.59
N SER A 13 -34.13 -4.04 33.47
CA SER A 13 -33.34 -5.16 32.92
C SER A 13 -33.22 -5.19 31.39
N ALA A 14 -33.82 -4.24 30.67
CA ALA A 14 -33.81 -4.19 29.20
C ALA A 14 -32.79 -3.18 28.60
N SER A 15 -32.20 -2.30 29.43
CA SER A 15 -31.38 -1.17 28.95
C SER A 15 -29.88 -1.45 28.82
N VAL A 16 -29.41 -2.64 29.19
CA VAL A 16 -27.98 -3.02 29.10
C VAL A 16 -27.66 -3.81 27.83
N ALA A 17 -28.67 -4.41 27.18
CA ALA A 17 -28.49 -5.26 26.00
C ALA A 17 -28.60 -4.54 24.64
N LEU A 18 -28.88 -3.23 24.61
CA LEU A 18 -28.95 -2.41 23.38
C LEU A 18 -27.83 -1.36 23.26
N ALA A 19 -26.83 -1.41 24.14
CA ALA A 19 -25.63 -0.57 24.06
C ALA A 19 -24.48 -1.22 23.26
N ALA A 20 -24.67 -2.47 22.78
CA ALA A 20 -23.73 -3.18 21.92
C ALA A 20 -24.13 -3.06 20.44
N SER A 21 -23.13 -3.00 19.56
CA SER A 21 -23.23 -2.92 18.08
C SER A 21 -23.76 -1.62 17.45
N ALA A 22 -23.25 -0.47 17.91
CA ALA A 22 -23.18 0.77 17.11
C ALA A 22 -21.72 1.24 16.98
N GLU A 23 -20.83 0.30 16.66
CA GLU A 23 -19.44 0.59 16.31
C GLU A 23 -19.41 1.43 15.03
N SER A 24 -18.59 2.49 14.99
CA SER A 24 -18.50 3.29 13.77
C SER A 24 -17.72 2.51 12.70
N LEU A 25 -18.00 2.75 11.42
CA LEU A 25 -17.22 2.14 10.34
C LEU A 25 -15.72 2.47 10.44
N THR A 26 -15.36 3.60 11.07
CA THR A 26 -13.98 3.99 11.37
C THR A 26 -13.34 3.09 12.42
N ASP A 27 -14.03 2.81 13.53
CA ASP A 27 -13.53 1.91 14.57
C ASP A 27 -13.35 0.49 14.00
N ARG A 28 -14.36 -0.01 13.29
CA ARG A 28 -14.32 -1.32 12.63
C ARG A 28 -13.18 -1.42 11.61
N ALA A 29 -12.92 -0.37 10.84
CA ALA A 29 -11.79 -0.32 9.90
C ALA A 29 -10.44 -0.33 10.64
N ILE A 30 -10.30 0.35 11.77
CA ILE A 30 -9.11 0.33 12.62
C ILE A 30 -8.89 -1.08 13.19
N ASP A 31 -9.92 -1.68 13.78
CA ASP A 31 -9.80 -2.99 14.41
C ASP A 31 -9.55 -4.10 13.37
N THR A 32 -10.13 -3.99 12.18
CA THR A 32 -9.79 -4.85 11.03
C THR A 32 -8.31 -4.75 10.64
N LEU A 33 -7.75 -3.53 10.56
CA LEU A 33 -6.33 -3.35 10.24
C LEU A 33 -5.41 -3.86 11.37
N LEU A 34 -5.85 -3.82 12.62
CA LEU A 34 -5.10 -4.34 13.75
C LEU A 34 -5.11 -5.86 13.81
N GLU A 35 -6.23 -6.50 13.47
CA GLU A 35 -6.29 -7.95 13.26
C GLU A 35 -5.33 -8.37 12.15
N VAL A 36 -5.36 -7.70 10.99
CA VAL A 36 -4.43 -7.99 9.88
C VAL A 36 -2.97 -7.78 10.28
N LEU A 37 -2.67 -6.74 11.06
CA LEU A 37 -1.34 -6.52 11.62
C LEU A 37 -0.92 -7.65 12.58
N GLU A 38 -1.84 -8.24 13.34
CA GLU A 38 -1.53 -9.33 14.26
C GLU A 38 -1.35 -10.69 13.56
N VAL A 39 -2.25 -11.07 12.64
CA VAL A 39 -2.33 -12.45 12.10
C VAL A 39 -1.98 -12.61 10.62
N GLY A 40 -1.72 -11.51 9.90
CA GLY A 40 -1.38 -11.54 8.48
C GLY A 40 0.01 -12.11 8.17
N THR A 41 0.29 -12.36 6.89
CA THR A 41 1.67 -12.60 6.43
C THR A 41 2.50 -11.32 6.54
N PRO A 42 3.86 -11.36 6.48
CA PRO A 42 4.69 -10.15 6.53
C PRO A 42 4.33 -9.09 5.47
N VAL A 43 3.71 -9.50 4.36
CA VAL A 43 3.20 -8.59 3.31
C VAL A 43 1.87 -7.94 3.73
N ASP A 44 0.91 -8.72 4.22
CA ASP A 44 -0.38 -8.20 4.72
C ASP A 44 -0.16 -7.22 5.90
N GLN A 45 0.72 -7.59 6.82
CA GLN A 45 1.05 -6.81 8.01
C GLN A 45 1.65 -5.45 7.64
N ILE A 46 2.58 -5.40 6.68
CA ILE A 46 3.18 -4.11 6.25
C ILE A 46 2.17 -3.25 5.49
N HIS A 47 1.24 -3.84 4.74
CA HIS A 47 0.15 -3.09 4.11
C HIS A 47 -0.78 -2.48 5.17
N ALA A 48 -1.21 -3.26 6.17
CA ALA A 48 -2.03 -2.74 7.26
C ALA A 48 -1.29 -1.65 8.07
N ALA A 49 -0.01 -1.85 8.37
CA ALA A 49 0.83 -0.84 9.00
C ALA A 49 0.96 0.43 8.15
N GLU A 50 1.15 0.31 6.84
CA GLU A 50 1.26 1.45 5.93
C GLU A 50 0.00 2.32 5.90
N VAL A 51 -1.18 1.72 6.13
CA VAL A 51 -2.48 2.40 6.32
C VAL A 51 -2.63 2.96 7.75
N LEU A 52 -2.33 2.19 8.79
CA LEU A 52 -2.50 2.59 10.20
C LEU A 52 -1.68 3.84 10.59
N ILE A 53 -0.47 3.98 10.05
CA ILE A 53 0.46 5.08 10.35
C ILE A 53 -0.11 6.48 10.07
N PRO A 54 -0.55 6.82 8.84
CA PRO A 54 -1.09 8.14 8.54
C PRO A 54 -2.39 8.49 9.31
N PHE A 55 -3.12 7.49 9.82
CA PHE A 55 -4.30 7.71 10.67
C PHE A 55 -3.98 7.75 12.19
N GLY A 56 -2.69 7.90 12.55
CA GLY A 56 -2.27 8.17 13.93
C GLY A 56 -1.98 6.94 14.80
N HIS A 57 -2.04 5.73 14.22
CA HIS A 57 -1.81 4.48 14.96
C HIS A 57 -0.35 4.00 14.97
N SER A 58 0.61 4.86 14.64
CA SER A 58 2.05 4.56 14.63
C SER A 58 2.56 3.89 15.91
N ARG A 59 1.96 4.19 17.07
CA ARG A 59 2.30 3.51 18.33
C ARG A 59 1.93 2.02 18.33
N LYS A 60 0.74 1.64 17.86
CA LYS A 60 0.30 0.24 17.78
C LYS A 60 1.20 -0.55 16.81
N VAL A 61 1.56 0.08 15.68
CA VAL A 61 2.52 -0.47 14.71
C VAL A 61 3.92 -0.68 15.32
N TRP A 62 4.43 0.29 16.09
CA TRP A 62 5.71 0.15 16.81
C TRP A 62 5.64 -0.97 17.87
N GLU A 63 4.55 -1.07 18.62
CA GLU A 63 4.34 -2.09 19.65
C GLU A 63 4.28 -3.51 19.08
N HIS A 64 3.79 -3.68 17.83
CA HIS A 64 3.85 -4.94 17.09
C HIS A 64 5.27 -5.26 16.57
N TYR A 65 5.89 -4.35 15.81
CA TYR A 65 7.16 -4.67 15.12
C TYR A 65 8.40 -4.61 16.00
N TYR A 66 8.41 -3.83 17.08
CA TYR A 66 9.62 -3.66 17.89
C TYR A 66 10.04 -4.96 18.62
N PRO A 67 9.14 -5.76 19.24
CA PRO A 67 9.51 -7.07 19.78
C PRO A 67 10.22 -7.97 18.75
N ILE A 68 9.64 -8.09 17.54
CA ILE A 68 10.07 -9.00 16.47
C ILE A 68 11.17 -8.43 15.53
N ARG A 69 11.74 -7.26 15.85
CA ARG A 69 12.65 -6.48 14.97
C ARG A 69 13.93 -7.19 14.49
N PHE A 70 14.29 -8.30 15.13
CA PHE A 70 15.46 -9.13 14.78
C PHE A 70 15.08 -10.59 14.48
N GLU A 71 13.79 -10.92 14.43
CA GLU A 71 13.35 -12.24 14.01
C GLU A 71 13.68 -12.44 12.52
N GLN A 72 14.09 -13.66 12.20
CA GLN A 72 14.41 -14.11 10.86
C GLN A 72 13.76 -15.48 10.69
N ASP A 73 12.96 -15.62 9.65
CA ASP A 73 12.36 -16.87 9.21
C ASP A 73 12.93 -17.23 7.83
N ASP A 74 12.41 -18.30 7.23
CA ASP A 74 12.78 -18.72 5.87
C ASP A 74 12.17 -17.80 4.78
N THR A 75 11.55 -16.67 5.16
CA THR A 75 10.94 -15.69 4.24
C THR A 75 11.78 -14.41 4.19
N PRO A 76 12.69 -14.23 3.22
CA PRO A 76 13.65 -13.11 3.20
C PRO A 76 13.02 -11.71 3.25
N ILE A 77 11.75 -11.57 2.85
CA ILE A 77 11.02 -10.30 2.90
C ILE A 77 10.65 -9.84 4.33
N MET A 78 10.57 -10.75 5.31
CA MET A 78 10.09 -10.44 6.67
C MET A 78 10.97 -9.40 7.36
N ARG A 79 12.30 -9.58 7.33
CA ARG A 79 13.23 -8.58 7.89
C ARG A 79 13.09 -7.20 7.23
N ILE A 80 12.88 -7.17 5.92
CA ILE A 80 12.73 -5.91 5.16
C ILE A 80 11.43 -5.20 5.51
N THR A 81 10.32 -5.93 5.64
CA THR A 81 9.02 -5.37 6.03
C THR A 81 9.04 -4.88 7.48
N ASN A 82 9.61 -5.65 8.41
CA ASN A 82 9.79 -5.25 9.81
C ASN A 82 10.63 -3.97 9.93
N TRP A 83 11.79 -3.90 9.27
CA TRP A 83 12.64 -2.71 9.29
C TRP A 83 12.00 -1.52 8.55
N ARG A 84 11.22 -1.75 7.48
CA ARG A 84 10.45 -0.70 6.80
C ARG A 84 9.37 -0.11 7.71
N ALA A 85 8.62 -0.95 8.43
CA ALA A 85 7.63 -0.47 9.40
C ALA A 85 8.30 0.39 10.48
N LEU A 86 9.34 -0.13 11.14
CA LEU A 86 10.08 0.56 12.19
C LEU A 86 10.66 1.90 11.70
N ALA A 87 11.25 1.94 10.50
CA ALA A 87 11.73 3.18 9.88
C ALA A 87 10.65 4.25 9.61
N ARG A 88 9.35 3.89 9.63
CA ARG A 88 8.23 4.85 9.53
C ARG A 88 7.67 5.29 10.88
N VAL A 89 7.89 4.53 11.96
CA VAL A 89 7.24 4.76 13.27
C VAL A 89 8.19 5.04 14.43
N ASP A 90 9.50 4.86 14.24
CA ASP A 90 10.47 5.14 15.31
C ASP A 90 10.57 6.64 15.63
N ARG A 91 10.87 6.91 16.91
CA ARG A 91 10.63 8.23 17.52
C ARG A 91 11.72 9.26 17.24
N THR A 92 12.88 8.86 16.74
CA THR A 92 14.01 9.77 16.47
C THR A 92 14.61 9.51 15.09
N PRO A 93 15.22 10.53 14.45
CA PRO A 93 15.91 10.35 13.17
C PRO A 93 17.01 9.30 13.22
N GLU A 94 17.71 9.18 14.35
CA GLU A 94 18.82 8.24 14.55
C GLU A 94 18.32 6.80 14.62
N ALA A 95 17.24 6.55 15.38
CA ALA A 95 16.60 5.24 15.46
C ALA A 95 16.06 4.81 14.09
N ARG A 96 15.36 5.71 13.39
CA ARG A 96 14.94 5.52 12.00
C ARG A 96 16.10 5.18 11.06
N GLN A 97 17.25 5.84 11.21
CA GLN A 97 18.41 5.63 10.34
C GLN A 97 19.06 4.25 10.54
N ILE A 98 18.99 3.65 11.73
CA ILE A 98 19.48 2.29 11.98
C ILE A 98 18.78 1.28 11.06
N TRP A 99 17.46 1.34 10.95
CA TRP A 99 16.68 0.44 10.11
C TRP A 99 16.93 0.68 8.62
N ILE A 100 17.00 1.95 8.20
CA ILE A 100 17.34 2.32 6.82
C ILE A 100 18.71 1.77 6.41
N ASN A 101 19.71 1.87 7.28
CA ASN A 101 21.04 1.31 7.04
C ASN A 101 21.00 -0.22 6.89
N GLN A 102 20.19 -0.93 7.69
CA GLN A 102 20.01 -2.38 7.54
C GLN A 102 19.39 -2.74 6.18
N ILE A 103 18.37 -1.99 5.73
CA ILE A 103 17.76 -2.21 4.41
C ILE A 103 18.76 -1.87 3.27
N PHE A 104 19.54 -0.78 3.37
CA PHE A 104 20.59 -0.46 2.40
C PHE A 104 21.68 -1.54 2.32
N ASN A 105 22.05 -2.16 3.45
CA ASN A 105 22.99 -3.29 3.46
C ASN A 105 22.46 -4.49 2.66
N ILE A 106 21.16 -4.81 2.78
CA ILE A 106 20.56 -5.86 1.95
C ILE A 106 20.51 -5.45 0.48
N ALA A 107 20.07 -4.22 0.17
CA ALA A 107 19.99 -3.71 -1.20
C ALA A 107 21.37 -3.73 -1.90
N THR A 108 22.47 -3.51 -1.16
CA THR A 108 23.81 -3.52 -1.74
C THR A 108 24.50 -4.88 -1.78
N THR A 109 24.00 -5.88 -1.05
CA THR A 109 24.59 -7.23 -1.03
C THR A 109 24.15 -8.04 -2.25
N LEU A 110 25.13 -8.48 -3.05
CA LEU A 110 24.89 -9.28 -4.26
C LEU A 110 24.29 -10.65 -3.92
N GLY A 111 23.36 -11.11 -4.76
CA GLY A 111 22.78 -12.47 -4.68
C GLY A 111 21.73 -12.69 -3.59
N LEU A 112 21.41 -11.69 -2.74
CA LEU A 112 20.33 -11.83 -1.77
C LEU A 112 18.94 -11.82 -2.45
N PRO A 113 18.03 -12.76 -2.10
CA PRO A 113 16.71 -12.88 -2.74
C PRO A 113 15.78 -11.69 -2.45
N ASP A 114 16.01 -10.96 -1.36
CA ASP A 114 15.25 -9.78 -0.94
C ASP A 114 15.87 -8.45 -1.39
N ARG A 115 16.95 -8.47 -2.20
CA ARG A 115 17.63 -7.25 -2.69
C ARG A 115 16.68 -6.25 -3.39
N VAL A 116 15.76 -6.76 -4.21
CA VAL A 116 14.72 -5.98 -4.90
C VAL A 116 13.73 -5.34 -3.91
N HIS A 117 13.23 -6.12 -2.95
CA HIS A 117 12.35 -5.64 -1.90
C HIS A 117 13.03 -4.60 -1.00
N ALA A 118 14.34 -4.75 -0.76
CA ALA A 118 15.14 -3.80 -0.01
C ALA A 118 15.27 -2.47 -0.74
N ALA A 119 15.62 -2.48 -2.04
CA ALA A 119 15.68 -1.29 -2.89
C ALA A 119 14.33 -0.56 -2.99
N GLU A 120 13.22 -1.30 -3.20
CA GLU A 120 11.86 -0.75 -3.15
C GLU A 120 11.55 -0.10 -1.79
N SER A 121 12.00 -0.74 -0.70
CA SER A 121 11.70 -0.30 0.67
C SER A 121 12.41 0.99 1.07
N VAL A 122 13.69 1.17 0.74
CA VAL A 122 14.38 2.46 0.96
C VAL A 122 13.82 3.58 0.08
N ALA A 123 13.41 3.25 -1.15
CA ALA A 123 12.73 4.18 -2.04
C ALA A 123 11.37 4.63 -1.46
N LYS A 124 10.53 3.70 -0.98
CA LYS A 124 9.28 3.99 -0.25
C LYS A 124 9.49 4.81 1.04
N LEU A 125 10.62 4.63 1.72
CA LEU A 125 11.00 5.42 2.90
C LEU A 125 11.50 6.83 2.55
N LEU A 126 11.68 7.13 1.24
CA LEU A 126 12.16 8.39 0.70
C LEU A 126 13.50 8.81 1.37
N ALA A 127 14.36 7.82 1.58
CA ALA A 127 15.64 7.95 2.30
C ALA A 127 16.78 8.16 1.28
N PRO A 128 17.49 9.30 1.32
CA PRO A 128 18.54 9.58 0.35
C PRO A 128 19.68 8.56 0.49
N PRO A 129 20.06 7.85 -0.59
CA PRO A 129 21.11 6.84 -0.51
C PRO A 129 22.51 7.46 -0.37
N PRO A 130 23.39 6.87 0.45
CA PRO A 130 24.79 7.29 0.50
C PRO A 130 25.53 6.93 -0.81
N PRO A 131 26.65 7.60 -1.14
CA PRO A 131 27.31 7.45 -2.46
C PRO A 131 27.68 6.01 -2.87
N HIS A 132 28.01 5.14 -1.90
CA HIS A 132 28.32 3.74 -2.18
C HIS A 132 27.07 2.91 -2.54
N VAL A 133 25.89 3.27 -2.02
CA VAL A 133 24.61 2.68 -2.47
C VAL A 133 24.30 3.16 -3.87
N VAL A 134 24.47 4.46 -4.16
CA VAL A 134 24.24 5.03 -5.50
C VAL A 134 25.00 4.27 -6.57
N ALA A 135 26.33 4.13 -6.40
CA ALA A 135 27.19 3.41 -7.34
C ALA A 135 26.83 1.91 -7.47
N ASN A 136 26.40 1.27 -6.38
CA ASN A 136 25.99 -0.13 -6.38
C ASN A 136 24.65 -0.35 -7.11
N MET A 137 23.69 0.55 -6.94
CA MET A 137 22.41 0.55 -7.65
C MET A 137 22.59 0.85 -9.14
N GLU A 138 23.49 1.78 -9.52
CA GLU A 138 23.82 2.08 -10.91
C GLU A 138 24.47 0.87 -11.61
N ALA A 139 25.47 0.24 -10.97
CA ALA A 139 26.09 -0.97 -11.48
C ALA A 139 25.07 -2.11 -11.62
N TRP A 140 24.18 -2.29 -10.64
CA TRP A 140 23.15 -3.31 -10.70
C TRP A 140 22.12 -3.04 -11.81
N ALA A 141 21.65 -1.80 -11.96
CA ALA A 141 20.70 -1.42 -13.00
C ALA A 141 21.27 -1.58 -14.42
N ALA A 142 22.59 -1.55 -14.59
CA ALA A 142 23.26 -1.78 -15.87
C ALA A 142 23.33 -3.27 -16.28
N GLU A 143 23.22 -4.19 -15.33
CA GLU A 143 23.38 -5.65 -15.55
C GLU A 143 22.07 -6.45 -15.36
N ALA A 144 21.12 -5.91 -14.60
CA ALA A 144 19.88 -6.59 -14.24
C ALA A 144 18.82 -6.58 -15.35
N PRO A 145 17.83 -7.50 -15.30
CA PRO A 145 16.61 -7.36 -16.10
C PRO A 145 15.91 -6.02 -15.82
N ASP A 146 15.27 -5.45 -16.85
CA ASP A 146 14.62 -4.12 -16.80
C ASP A 146 13.71 -3.92 -15.57
N LYS A 147 12.94 -4.96 -15.20
CA LYS A 147 12.07 -4.96 -14.00
C LYS A 147 12.81 -4.73 -12.68
N ASP A 148 14.04 -5.25 -12.54
CA ASP A 148 14.87 -5.08 -11.34
C ASP A 148 15.63 -3.75 -11.41
N ALA A 149 16.12 -3.39 -12.59
CA ALA A 149 16.77 -2.11 -12.85
C ALA A 149 15.87 -0.90 -12.51
N ALA A 150 14.56 -0.98 -12.79
CA ALA A 150 13.59 0.05 -12.40
C ALA A 150 13.58 0.33 -10.88
N PHE A 151 13.62 -0.71 -10.04
CA PHE A 151 13.64 -0.54 -8.58
C PHE A 151 15.02 -0.17 -8.03
N ALA A 152 16.10 -0.63 -8.67
CA ALA A 152 17.46 -0.19 -8.37
C ALA A 152 17.62 1.32 -8.62
N LEU A 153 17.14 1.84 -9.76
CA LEU A 153 17.17 3.27 -10.04
C LEU A 153 16.19 4.06 -9.17
N TRP A 154 15.02 3.51 -8.82
CA TRP A 154 14.10 4.17 -7.87
C TRP A 154 14.74 4.38 -6.49
N CYS A 155 15.54 3.43 -5.99
CA CYS A 155 16.36 3.62 -4.78
C CYS A 155 17.23 4.88 -4.88
N ASN A 156 17.90 5.08 -6.02
CA ASN A 156 18.74 6.25 -6.27
C ASN A 156 17.95 7.56 -6.36
N TRP A 157 16.82 7.56 -7.06
CA TRP A 157 15.99 8.75 -7.23
C TRP A 157 15.28 9.15 -5.94
N SER A 158 14.81 8.17 -5.16
CA SER A 158 14.02 8.32 -3.92
C SER A 158 12.75 9.19 -4.06
N ARG A 159 12.92 10.51 -4.20
CA ARG A 159 11.87 11.51 -4.46
C ARG A 159 11.98 12.13 -5.84
N ASP A 160 13.21 12.35 -6.31
CA ASP A 160 13.51 13.27 -7.40
C ASP A 160 13.87 12.49 -8.67
N LEU A 161 12.87 12.28 -9.52
CA LEU A 161 13.07 11.63 -10.81
C LEU A 161 13.89 12.55 -11.74
N PRO A 162 15.10 12.16 -12.19
CA PRO A 162 15.90 13.02 -13.06
C PRO A 162 15.34 13.02 -14.47
N ALA A 163 15.33 14.18 -15.13
CA ALA A 163 14.82 14.34 -16.51
C ALA A 163 15.55 13.45 -17.54
N SER A 164 16.80 13.02 -17.25
CA SER A 164 17.54 12.06 -18.07
C SER A 164 16.94 10.64 -18.06
N ALA A 165 16.07 10.31 -17.10
CA ALA A 165 15.40 9.00 -17.03
C ALA A 165 14.16 8.91 -17.94
N THR A 166 13.59 10.02 -18.40
CA THR A 166 12.36 10.03 -19.23
C THR A 166 12.43 9.07 -20.43
N PRO A 167 13.50 9.04 -21.26
CA PRO A 167 13.57 8.13 -22.41
C PRO A 167 13.56 6.65 -22.02
N GLN A 168 14.21 6.29 -20.90
CA GLN A 168 14.26 4.90 -20.42
C GLN A 168 12.91 4.46 -19.83
N ILE A 169 12.22 5.36 -19.12
CA ILE A 169 10.89 5.10 -18.55
C ILE A 169 9.84 4.93 -19.65
N VAL A 170 9.87 5.79 -20.67
CA VAL A 170 9.00 5.65 -21.84
C VAL A 170 9.24 4.31 -22.54
N LYS A 171 10.51 3.96 -22.82
CA LYS A 171 10.87 2.66 -23.41
C LYS A 171 10.35 1.48 -22.58
N TRP A 172 10.50 1.51 -21.25
CA TRP A 172 10.02 0.46 -20.36
C TRP A 172 8.49 0.31 -20.38
N LEU A 173 7.74 1.42 -20.44
CA LEU A 173 6.28 1.40 -20.53
C LEU A 173 5.78 0.90 -21.88
N GLU A 174 6.45 1.27 -22.97
CA GLU A 174 6.07 0.92 -24.35
C GLU A 174 6.49 -0.52 -24.75
N THR A 175 7.68 -0.96 -24.32
CA THR A 175 8.34 -2.17 -24.86
C THR A 175 8.84 -3.15 -23.81
N GLY A 176 8.83 -2.79 -22.52
CA GLY A 176 9.17 -3.70 -21.43
C GLY A 176 8.17 -4.85 -21.30
N ASP A 177 8.58 -5.94 -20.65
CA ASP A 177 7.68 -7.06 -20.32
C ASP A 177 6.62 -6.67 -19.27
N GLY A 178 5.70 -7.61 -18.97
CA GLY A 178 4.60 -7.35 -18.03
C GLY A 178 5.09 -6.91 -16.64
N ASP A 179 6.08 -7.60 -16.08
CA ASP A 179 6.69 -7.26 -14.79
C ASP A 179 7.36 -5.87 -14.82
N THR A 180 8.03 -5.53 -15.92
CA THR A 180 8.69 -4.23 -16.11
C THR A 180 7.66 -3.11 -16.12
N ARG A 181 6.59 -3.24 -16.92
CA ARG A 181 5.50 -2.25 -16.98
C ARG A 181 4.79 -2.10 -15.63
N LEU A 182 4.49 -3.22 -14.96
CA LEU A 182 3.92 -3.27 -13.61
C LEU A 182 4.78 -2.45 -12.63
N ARG A 183 6.09 -2.75 -12.54
CA ARG A 183 6.98 -2.09 -11.58
C ARG A 183 7.24 -0.62 -11.89
N VAL A 184 7.39 -0.27 -13.17
CA VAL A 184 7.56 1.14 -13.57
C VAL A 184 6.29 1.92 -13.25
N ALA A 185 5.09 1.44 -13.61
CA ALA A 185 3.83 2.10 -13.26
C ALA A 185 3.68 2.27 -11.72
N TYR A 186 4.00 1.22 -10.95
CA TYR A 186 3.94 1.26 -9.50
C TYR A 186 4.89 2.29 -8.87
N MET A 187 6.14 2.34 -9.34
CA MET A 187 7.15 3.33 -8.97
C MET A 187 6.68 4.76 -9.29
N LEU A 188 6.15 4.99 -10.49
CA LEU A 188 5.71 6.32 -10.92
C LEU A 188 4.61 6.89 -10.02
N ALA A 189 3.67 6.08 -9.53
CA ALA A 189 2.65 6.57 -8.59
C ALA A 189 3.20 7.05 -7.24
N ARG A 190 4.40 6.60 -6.85
CA ARG A 190 5.09 7.06 -5.63
C ARG A 190 5.97 8.28 -5.91
N LEU A 191 6.63 8.34 -7.08
CA LEU A 191 7.42 9.51 -7.53
C LEU A 191 6.55 10.70 -7.97
N LYS A 192 5.32 10.45 -8.43
CA LYS A 192 4.34 11.44 -8.91
C LYS A 192 4.92 12.42 -9.95
N PRO A 193 5.44 11.91 -11.09
CA PRO A 193 6.01 12.77 -12.14
C PRO A 193 4.96 13.73 -12.70
N THR A 194 5.43 14.92 -13.10
CA THR A 194 4.62 15.91 -13.85
C THR A 194 5.04 16.01 -15.31
N ASP A 195 6.01 15.20 -15.77
CA ASP A 195 6.44 15.16 -17.17
C ASP A 195 5.31 14.59 -18.06
N PRO A 196 4.75 15.38 -18.99
CA PRO A 196 3.64 14.93 -19.83
C PRO A 196 4.03 13.77 -20.75
N THR A 197 5.32 13.60 -21.07
CA THR A 197 5.84 12.48 -21.87
C THR A 197 5.68 11.15 -21.11
N ILE A 198 6.02 11.15 -19.82
CA ILE A 198 5.88 9.98 -18.95
C ILE A 198 4.40 9.67 -18.71
N LEU A 199 3.57 10.68 -18.46
CA LEU A 199 2.13 10.50 -18.26
C LEU A 199 1.46 9.98 -19.54
N ALA A 200 1.83 10.47 -20.72
CA ALA A 200 1.32 9.96 -21.99
C ALA A 200 1.73 8.48 -22.24
N ALA A 201 2.98 8.11 -21.96
CA ALA A 201 3.43 6.72 -22.08
C ALA A 201 2.71 5.78 -21.09
N LEU A 202 2.48 6.23 -19.84
CA LEU A 202 1.72 5.48 -18.85
C LEU A 202 0.24 5.33 -19.24
N ALA A 203 -0.36 6.40 -19.78
CA ALA A 203 -1.72 6.36 -20.32
C ALA A 203 -1.84 5.41 -21.52
N ALA A 204 -0.85 5.39 -22.42
CA ALA A 204 -0.79 4.45 -23.54
C ALA A 204 -0.71 2.99 -23.05
N ALA A 205 0.17 2.69 -22.08
CA ALA A 205 0.29 1.37 -21.47
C ALA A 205 -1.01 0.92 -20.78
N ALA A 206 -1.68 1.81 -20.04
CA ALA A 206 -2.98 1.53 -19.42
C ALA A 206 -4.12 1.39 -20.45
N ASN A 207 -4.02 2.05 -21.61
CA ASN A 207 -5.01 1.93 -22.67
C ASN A 207 -4.88 0.65 -23.49
N ALA A 208 -3.68 0.07 -23.55
CA ALA A 208 -3.37 -1.21 -24.18
C ALA A 208 -3.59 -2.44 -23.24
N ALA A 209 -4.04 -2.22 -22.00
CA ALA A 209 -4.38 -3.29 -21.07
C ALA A 209 -5.61 -4.08 -21.56
N GLU A 210 -5.43 -5.37 -21.85
CA GLU A 210 -6.47 -6.29 -22.31
C GLU A 210 -6.78 -7.34 -21.23
N GLY A 211 -8.00 -7.31 -20.70
CA GLY A 211 -8.43 -8.23 -19.64
C GLY A 211 -7.93 -7.85 -18.25
N VAL A 212 -8.58 -8.43 -17.24
CA VAL A 212 -8.30 -8.19 -15.82
C VAL A 212 -7.30 -9.23 -15.32
N ASP A 213 -6.05 -8.79 -15.16
CA ASP A 213 -4.96 -9.52 -14.52
C ASP A 213 -4.12 -8.57 -13.63
N LEU A 214 -3.14 -9.10 -12.90
CA LEU A 214 -2.34 -8.32 -11.94
C LEU A 214 -1.48 -7.22 -12.59
N VAL A 215 -0.87 -7.51 -13.75
CA VAL A 215 -0.03 -6.54 -14.48
C VAL A 215 -0.91 -5.40 -14.98
N ASN A 216 -1.98 -5.73 -15.70
CA ASN A 216 -2.90 -4.76 -16.27
C ASN A 216 -3.59 -3.94 -15.18
N THR A 217 -4.00 -4.57 -14.07
CA THR A 217 -4.61 -3.88 -12.93
C THR A 217 -3.66 -2.90 -12.27
N ILE A 218 -2.39 -3.28 -12.04
CA ILE A 218 -1.41 -2.34 -11.47
C ILE A 218 -1.11 -1.20 -12.44
N VAL A 219 -0.95 -1.45 -13.74
CA VAL A 219 -0.70 -0.39 -14.73
C VAL A 219 -1.88 0.59 -14.80
N VAL A 220 -3.11 0.09 -14.93
CA VAL A 220 -4.33 0.93 -14.98
C VAL A 220 -4.56 1.65 -13.65
N ALA A 221 -4.36 1.01 -12.50
CA ALA A 221 -4.55 1.62 -11.19
C ALA A 221 -3.60 2.81 -10.97
N ASN A 222 -2.32 2.67 -11.33
CA ASN A 222 -1.34 3.73 -11.16
C ASN A 222 -1.50 4.85 -12.22
N ALA A 223 -1.96 4.53 -13.44
CA ALA A 223 -2.35 5.53 -14.44
C ALA A 223 -3.56 6.36 -14.00
N HIS A 224 -4.59 5.70 -13.44
CA HIS A 224 -5.76 6.34 -12.85
C HIS A 224 -5.38 7.21 -11.64
N PHE A 225 -4.60 6.66 -10.69
CA PHE A 225 -4.11 7.38 -9.51
C PHE A 225 -3.42 8.71 -9.89
N LEU A 226 -2.55 8.67 -10.90
CA LEU A 226 -1.83 9.85 -11.40
C LEU A 226 -2.65 10.77 -12.33
N ASN A 227 -3.89 10.38 -12.69
CA ASN A 227 -4.70 11.07 -13.71
C ASN A 227 -3.90 11.28 -15.02
N ALA A 228 -3.23 10.22 -15.47
CA ALA A 228 -2.30 10.26 -16.60
C ALA A 228 -2.96 10.67 -17.94
N SER A 229 -4.26 10.43 -18.08
CA SER A 229 -5.12 10.95 -19.15
C SER A 229 -6.52 11.22 -18.58
N PRO A 230 -6.91 12.50 -18.38
CA PRO A 230 -8.25 12.84 -17.88
C PRO A 230 -9.40 12.33 -18.74
N ALA A 231 -9.17 12.13 -20.04
CA ALA A 231 -10.16 11.60 -20.99
C ALA A 231 -10.41 10.10 -20.78
N ASP A 232 -9.41 9.34 -20.33
CA ASP A 232 -9.49 7.89 -20.14
C ASP A 232 -9.93 7.49 -18.73
N MET A 233 -9.93 8.41 -17.76
CA MET A 233 -10.35 8.15 -16.38
C MET A 233 -11.68 7.37 -16.26
N PRO A 234 -12.76 7.66 -17.03
CA PRO A 234 -14.00 6.87 -16.95
C PRO A 234 -13.87 5.44 -17.50
N LYS A 235 -12.96 5.18 -18.44
CA LYS A 235 -12.64 3.83 -18.94
C LYS A 235 -11.84 3.06 -17.89
N TRP A 236 -10.81 3.68 -17.34
CA TRP A 236 -9.95 3.08 -16.32
C TRP A 236 -10.72 2.81 -15.02
N ARG A 237 -11.58 3.73 -14.56
CA ARG A 237 -12.44 3.50 -13.39
C ARG A 237 -13.29 2.23 -13.55
N LYS A 238 -13.93 2.03 -14.71
CA LYS A 238 -14.71 0.81 -15.00
C LYS A 238 -13.86 -0.47 -15.03
N PHE A 239 -12.62 -0.39 -15.51
CA PHE A 239 -11.68 -1.51 -15.44
C PHE A 239 -11.37 -1.87 -13.98
N LEU A 240 -11.10 -0.87 -13.14
CA LEU A 240 -10.78 -1.07 -11.72
C LEU A 240 -12.00 -1.56 -10.93
N GLU A 241 -13.20 -1.07 -11.22
CA GLU A 241 -14.46 -1.59 -10.68
C GLU A 241 -14.68 -3.07 -11.05
N ALA A 242 -14.37 -3.47 -12.29
CA ALA A 242 -14.42 -4.87 -12.70
C ALA A 242 -13.36 -5.75 -12.00
N ALA A 243 -12.18 -5.20 -11.71
CA ALA A 243 -11.14 -5.88 -10.95
C ALA A 243 -11.49 -6.02 -9.45
N ILE A 244 -12.15 -5.02 -8.85
CA ILE A 244 -12.72 -5.10 -7.49
C ILE A 244 -13.82 -6.15 -7.40
N ALA A 245 -14.61 -6.34 -8.46
CA ALA A 245 -15.67 -7.35 -8.52
C ALA A 245 -15.16 -8.80 -8.65
N THR A 246 -13.84 -9.01 -8.71
CA THR A 246 -13.24 -10.36 -8.63
C THR A 246 -13.16 -10.84 -7.18
N SER A 247 -12.62 -12.04 -6.96
CA SER A 247 -12.26 -12.55 -5.61
C SER A 247 -10.74 -12.60 -5.39
N ASP A 248 -9.95 -11.95 -6.26
CA ASP A 248 -8.49 -11.91 -6.12
C ASP A 248 -8.08 -10.71 -5.23
N PRO A 249 -7.43 -10.96 -4.08
CA PRO A 249 -7.13 -9.90 -3.13
C PRO A 249 -6.13 -8.86 -3.64
N LEU A 250 -5.20 -9.24 -4.52
CA LEU A 250 -4.21 -8.31 -5.07
C LEU A 250 -4.85 -7.39 -6.11
N LEU A 251 -5.78 -7.92 -6.92
CA LEU A 251 -6.57 -7.11 -7.86
C LEU A 251 -7.45 -6.11 -7.13
N ILE A 252 -8.14 -6.55 -6.07
CA ILE A 252 -8.93 -5.68 -5.20
C ILE A 252 -8.03 -4.59 -4.59
N PHE A 253 -6.94 -4.97 -3.92
CA PHE A 253 -6.03 -4.05 -3.22
C PHE A 253 -5.46 -2.95 -4.13
N HIS A 254 -4.94 -3.32 -5.30
CA HIS A 254 -4.39 -2.35 -6.24
C HIS A 254 -5.47 -1.50 -6.91
N SER A 255 -6.65 -2.05 -7.20
CA SER A 255 -7.75 -1.29 -7.81
C SER A 255 -8.31 -0.24 -6.86
N VAL A 256 -8.52 -0.60 -5.60
CA VAL A 256 -8.96 0.32 -4.56
C VAL A 256 -7.93 1.43 -4.33
N GLN A 257 -6.62 1.11 -4.29
CA GLN A 257 -5.56 2.14 -4.28
C GLN A 257 -5.65 3.11 -5.47
N GLY A 258 -5.90 2.59 -6.67
CA GLY A 258 -6.01 3.38 -7.89
C GLY A 258 -7.18 4.36 -7.88
N ILE A 259 -8.34 3.93 -7.37
CA ILE A 259 -9.55 4.76 -7.28
C ILE A 259 -9.44 5.79 -6.14
N MET A 260 -8.79 5.46 -5.02
CA MET A 260 -8.80 6.24 -3.77
C MET A 260 -8.56 7.77 -3.88
N PRO A 261 -7.70 8.34 -4.74
CA PRO A 261 -7.61 9.79 -4.83
C PRO A 261 -8.93 10.45 -5.27
N TYR A 262 -9.72 9.74 -6.09
CA TYR A 262 -10.95 10.17 -6.76
C TYR A 262 -12.20 9.39 -6.31
N TYR A 263 -12.19 8.76 -5.12
CA TYR A 263 -13.38 8.06 -4.62
C TYR A 263 -14.57 9.03 -4.49
N ASP A 264 -15.76 8.51 -4.74
CA ASP A 264 -17.03 9.14 -4.42
C ASP A 264 -17.54 8.58 -3.06
N PRO A 265 -18.16 9.39 -2.17
CA PRO A 265 -18.70 8.88 -0.90
C PRO A 265 -19.70 7.73 -1.06
N SER A 266 -20.35 7.59 -2.22
CA SER A 266 -21.22 6.46 -2.52
C SER A 266 -20.48 5.15 -2.81
N ASP A 267 -19.17 5.19 -3.14
CA ASP A 267 -18.33 3.99 -3.32
C ASP A 267 -18.15 3.23 -2.00
N ILE A 268 -18.26 3.92 -0.85
CA ILE A 268 -18.08 3.32 0.49
C ILE A 268 -19.05 2.16 0.72
N LYS A 269 -20.30 2.27 0.25
CA LYS A 269 -21.33 1.23 0.46
C LYS A 269 -20.93 -0.11 -0.20
N ASP A 270 -20.20 -0.05 -1.30
CA ASP A 270 -19.79 -1.19 -2.13
C ASP A 270 -18.46 -1.79 -1.62
N LEU A 271 -17.66 -0.98 -0.91
CA LEU A 271 -16.41 -1.39 -0.27
C LEU A 271 -16.58 -1.91 1.17
N VAL A 272 -17.60 -1.48 1.92
CA VAL A 272 -17.85 -1.97 3.30
C VAL A 272 -17.93 -3.51 3.41
N PRO A 273 -18.55 -4.27 2.49
CA PRO A 273 -18.55 -5.74 2.52
C PRO A 273 -17.15 -6.37 2.44
N LEU A 274 -16.16 -5.66 1.87
CA LEU A 274 -14.79 -6.17 1.79
C LEU A 274 -14.06 -6.18 3.13
N LEU A 275 -14.59 -5.52 4.18
CA LEU A 275 -14.09 -5.69 5.56
C LEU A 275 -14.30 -7.14 6.08
N ASP A 276 -15.28 -7.86 5.54
CA ASP A 276 -15.56 -9.28 5.87
C ASP A 276 -14.90 -10.27 4.89
N HIS A 277 -14.06 -9.78 3.96
CA HIS A 277 -13.43 -10.62 2.95
C HIS A 277 -12.38 -11.56 3.59
N PRO A 278 -12.30 -12.86 3.21
CA PRO A 278 -11.40 -13.81 3.86
C PRO A 278 -9.90 -13.48 3.70
N ALA A 279 -9.53 -12.74 2.65
CA ALA A 279 -8.15 -12.35 2.39
C ALA A 279 -7.79 -10.98 3.03
N PRO A 280 -6.68 -10.86 3.77
CA PRO A 280 -6.32 -9.63 4.48
C PRO A 280 -6.17 -8.38 3.60
N ASP A 281 -5.51 -8.48 2.45
CA ASP A 281 -5.29 -7.33 1.55
C ASP A 281 -6.59 -6.67 1.05
N ALA A 282 -7.64 -7.47 0.81
CA ALA A 282 -8.96 -6.92 0.47
C ALA A 282 -9.54 -6.12 1.65
N ARG A 283 -9.45 -6.66 2.87
CA ARG A 283 -9.89 -5.99 4.12
C ARG A 283 -9.11 -4.70 4.38
N THR A 284 -7.79 -4.74 4.22
CA THR A 284 -6.88 -3.58 4.33
C THR A 284 -7.27 -2.48 3.34
N SER A 285 -7.59 -2.83 2.09
CA SER A 285 -7.97 -1.84 1.09
C SER A 285 -9.31 -1.15 1.40
N ALA A 286 -10.31 -1.91 1.86
CA ALA A 286 -11.60 -1.41 2.30
C ALA A 286 -11.47 -0.47 3.50
N ALA A 287 -10.71 -0.90 4.52
CA ALA A 287 -10.42 -0.10 5.69
C ALA A 287 -9.72 1.22 5.32
N TRP A 288 -8.76 1.19 4.38
CA TRP A 288 -8.08 2.41 3.92
C TRP A 288 -9.05 3.44 3.35
N VAL A 289 -9.96 3.05 2.46
CA VAL A 289 -10.94 4.01 1.89
C VAL A 289 -11.88 4.55 2.96
N ILE A 290 -12.35 3.72 3.89
CA ILE A 290 -13.22 4.15 5.00
C ILE A 290 -12.52 5.20 5.88
N LEU A 291 -11.24 4.98 6.23
CA LEU A 291 -10.46 5.95 7.00
C LEU A 291 -10.16 7.23 6.21
N ALA A 292 -9.85 7.10 4.91
CA ALA A 292 -9.65 8.23 4.00
C ALA A 292 -10.93 9.04 3.76
N ALA A 293 -12.12 8.45 3.94
CA ALA A 293 -13.40 9.13 3.93
C ALA A 293 -13.68 9.88 5.23
N SER A 294 -13.44 9.24 6.39
CA SER A 294 -13.63 9.87 7.69
C SER A 294 -12.69 11.06 7.94
N GLY A 295 -11.48 11.04 7.36
CA GLY A 295 -10.48 12.10 7.53
C GLY A 295 -10.62 13.34 6.64
N ARG A 296 -11.57 13.39 5.69
CA ARG A 296 -11.82 14.57 4.80
C ARG A 296 -12.96 15.49 5.31
N LYS A 297 -13.28 15.45 6.61
CA LYS A 297 -14.33 16.28 7.24
C LYS A 297 -13.82 17.65 7.68
#